data_AF-A0A3D5FSH7-F1
#
_entry.id   AF-A0A3D5FSH7-F1
#
_cell.length_a   1.000
_cell.length_b   1.000
_cell.length_c   1.000
_cell.angle_alpha   90.00
_cell.angle_beta   90.00
_cell.angle_gamma   90.00
#
_symmetry.space_group_name_H-M   'P 1'
#
loop_
_entity.id
_entity.type
_entity.pdbx_description
1 polymer ?
#
loop_
_entity_poly.entity_id
_entity_poly.type
_entity_poly.pdbx_seq_one_letter_code
_entity_poly.pdbx_strand_id
1 'polypeptide(L)' 'MAEFLDRGRNAAVSDVSAQWDDDRLRITLVGDEHPAVEIWESQRNAVPLLESAFNRRVTIDSMAAPAE' A
#
# COMPACT_ATOMS: atom_id res chain seq x y z
N MET A 1 -8.19 -2.79 2.72
CA MET A 1 -6.97 -2.50 1.95
C MET A 1 -6.91 -3.32 0.67
N ALA A 2 -6.95 -4.66 0.74
CA ALA A 2 -6.91 -5.51 -0.46
C ALA A 2 -7.91 -5.09 -1.55
N GLU A 3 -9.13 -4.72 -1.18
CA GLU A 3 -10.18 -4.22 -2.08
C GLU A 3 -9.82 -2.92 -2.84
N PHE A 4 -8.85 -2.13 -2.35
CA PHE A 4 -8.39 -0.90 -3.01
C PHE A 4 -7.15 -1.13 -3.89
N LEU A 5 -6.50 -2.29 -3.75
CA LEU A 5 -5.38 -2.72 -4.60
C LEU A 5 -5.88 -3.48 -5.83
N ASP A 6 -6.99 -4.23 -5.69
CA ASP A 6 -7.56 -5.09 -6.73
C ASP A 6 -8.48 -4.35 -7.72
N ARG A 7 -8.64 -3.03 -7.55
CA ARG A 7 -9.43 -2.17 -8.45
C ARG A 7 -8.62 -1.61 -9.63
N GLY A 8 -7.31 -1.75 -9.59
CA GLY A 8 -6.43 -1.50 -10.73
C GLY A 8 -6.72 -2.49 -11.86
N ARG A 9 -7.03 -2.00 -13.05
CA ARG A 9 -7.27 -2.84 -14.23
C ARG A 9 -5.98 -3.58 -14.69
N ASN A 10 -4.83 -3.12 -14.20
CA ASN A 10 -3.53 -3.78 -14.29
C ASN A 10 -3.19 -4.27 -12.89
N ALA A 11 -3.02 -5.57 -12.68
CA ALA A 11 -2.59 -6.13 -11.41
C ALA A 11 -1.12 -5.75 -11.13
N ALA A 12 -0.87 -4.47 -10.90
CA ALA A 12 0.47 -3.90 -10.79
C ALA A 12 1.16 -4.25 -9.47
N VAL A 13 0.39 -4.67 -8.46
CA VAL A 13 0.91 -5.06 -7.15
C VAL A 13 0.93 -6.58 -7.05
N SER A 14 2.13 -7.15 -6.95
CA SER A 14 2.36 -8.59 -6.80
C SER A 14 2.52 -9.01 -5.34
N ASP A 15 2.98 -8.12 -4.47
CA ASP A 15 3.16 -8.38 -3.04
C ASP A 15 2.98 -7.12 -2.19
N VAL A 16 2.67 -7.30 -0.91
CA VAL A 16 2.47 -6.23 0.07
C VAL A 16 3.21 -6.55 1.35
N SER A 17 4.17 -5.69 1.70
CA SER A 17 4.87 -5.74 2.99
C SER A 17 4.32 -4.69 3.95
N ALA A 18 4.18 -5.05 5.23
CA ALA A 18 3.79 -4.14 6.28
C ALA A 18 4.82 -4.18 7.42
N GLN A 19 5.30 -3.01 7.81
CA GLN A 19 6.22 -2.82 8.93
C GLN A 19 5.64 -1.76 9.85
N TRP A 20 5.70 -1.99 11.16
CA TRP A 20 5.21 -1.01 12.12
C TRP A 20 6.15 -0.87 13.31
N ASP A 21 6.15 0.33 13.86
CA ASP A 21 6.73 0.67 15.15
C ASP A 21 5.63 1.22 16.08
N ASP A 22 5.99 1.93 17.13
CA ASP A 22 5.03 2.49 18.09
C ASP A 22 4.16 3.60 17.48
N ASP A 23 4.67 4.36 16.50
CA ASP A 23 4.02 5.56 15.96
C ASP A 23 3.58 5.42 14.50
N ARG A 24 4.12 4.46 13.75
CA ARG A 24 3.98 4.36 12.30
C ARG A 24 3.66 2.95 11.83
N LEU A 25 2.80 2.87 10.83
CA LEU A 25 2.57 1.69 9.99
C LEU A 25 2.97 2.04 8.55
N ARG A 26 4.08 1.46 8.11
CA ARG A 26 4.55 1.57 6.72
C ARG A 26 4.05 0.38 5.93
N ILE A 27 3.41 0.66 4.80
CA ILE A 27 2.98 -0.35 3.84
C ILE A 27 3.75 -0.13 2.55
N THR A 28 4.35 -1.19 2.03
CA THR A 28 5.13 -1.17 0.80
C THR A 28 4.47 -2.07 -0.22
N LEU A 29 4.09 -1.49 -1.36
CA LEU A 29 3.55 -2.20 -2.51
C LEU A 29 4.71 -2.63 -3.41
N VAL A 30 4.80 -3.92 -3.70
CA VAL A 30 5.81 -4.47 -4.61
C VAL A 30 5.14 -4.78 -5.93
N GLY A 31 5.76 -4.37 -7.04
CA GLY A 31 5.20 -4.52 -8.37
C GLY A 31 6.21 -4.30 -9.48
N ASP A 32 5.91 -4.78 -10.68
CA ASP A 32 6.76 -4.58 -11.86
C ASP A 32 6.64 -3.15 -12.42
N GLU A 33 5.46 -2.55 -12.25
CA GLU A 33 5.16 -1.17 -12.64
C GLU A 33 4.86 -0.33 -11.40
N HIS A 34 5.11 0.98 -11.47
CA HIS A 34 4.77 1.89 -10.37
C HIS A 34 3.24 2.01 -10.21
N PRO A 35 2.65 1.55 -9.08
CA PRO A 35 1.21 1.39 -8.92
C PRO A 35 0.55 2.70 -8.47
N ALA A 36 0.62 3.74 -9.30
CA ALA A 36 0.20 5.09 -8.93
C ALA A 36 -1.29 5.20 -8.59
N VAL A 37 -2.15 4.44 -9.28
CA VAL A 37 -3.60 4.45 -9.07
C VAL A 37 -3.96 3.75 -7.77
N GLU A 38 -3.35 2.61 -7.49
CA GLU A 38 -3.56 1.81 -6.28
C GLU A 38 -3.08 2.57 -5.05
N ILE A 39 -1.95 3.28 -5.17
CA ILE A 39 -1.47 4.20 -4.13
C ILE A 39 -2.50 5.31 -3.88
N TRP A 40 -2.98 5.98 -4.93
CA TRP A 40 -3.94 7.08 -4.78
C TRP A 40 -5.25 6.64 -4.14
N GLU A 41 -5.83 5.53 -4.62
CA GLU A 41 -7.06 4.95 -4.07
C GLU A 41 -6.88 4.52 -2.61
N SER A 42 -5.73 3.90 -2.29
CA SER A 42 -5.43 3.47 -0.92
C SER A 42 -5.19 4.66 0.01
N GLN A 43 -4.52 5.71 -0.44
CA GLN A 43 -4.36 6.95 0.33
C GLN A 43 -5.70 7.62 0.62
N ARG A 44 -6.63 7.60 -0.33
CA ARG A 44 -7.94 8.21 -0.17
C ARG A 44 -8.88 7.41 0.73
N ASN A 45 -8.91 6.09 0.56
CA ASN A 45 -9.96 5.25 1.14
C ASN A 45 -9.46 4.30 2.24
N ALA A 46 -8.22 3.83 2.17
CA ALA A 46 -7.67 2.84 3.12
C ALA A 46 -6.94 3.50 4.28
N VAL A 47 -6.10 4.51 4.01
CA VAL A 47 -5.24 5.16 5.01
C VAL A 47 -6.04 5.68 6.21
N PRO A 48 -7.14 6.45 6.06
CA PRO A 48 -7.89 6.95 7.22
C PRO A 48 -8.45 5.84 8.11
N LEU A 49 -8.87 4.71 7.50
CA LEU A 49 -9.38 3.55 8.23
C LEU A 49 -8.26 2.85 9.01
N LEU A 50 -7.10 2.70 8.38
CA LEU A 50 -5.93 2.09 9.00
C LEU A 50 -5.37 2.95 10.13
N GLU A 51 -5.29 4.27 9.96
CA GLU A 51 -4.86 5.19 11.01
C GLU A 51 -5.80 5.13 12.21
N SER A 52 -7.11 5.13 11.97
CA SER A 52 -8.11 4.99 13.03
C SER A 52 -8.06 3.63 13.73
N ALA A 53 -7.78 2.54 13.01
CA ALA A 53 -7.79 1.19 13.57
C ALA A 53 -6.51 0.89 14.37
N PHE A 54 -5.36 1.34 13.89
CA PHE A 54 -4.06 1.03 14.48
C PHE A 54 -3.50 2.13 15.38
N ASN A 55 -4.18 3.28 15.45
CA ASN A 55 -3.76 4.48 16.19
C ASN A 55 -2.29 4.85 15.87
N ARG A 56 -1.95 4.78 14.60
CA ARG A 56 -0.60 5.01 14.05
C ARG A 56 -0.72 5.81 12.78
N ARG A 57 0.30 6.60 12.47
CA ARG A 57 0.40 7.25 11.17
C ARG A 57 0.68 6.21 10.09
N VAL A 58 -0.07 6.25 9.00
CA VAL A 58 0.07 5.27 7.91
C VAL A 58 0.77 5.92 6.71
N THR A 59 1.76 5.22 6.15
CA THR A 59 2.41 5.63 4.90
C THR A 59 2.40 4.49 3.89
N ILE A 60 2.23 4.84 2.62
CA ILE A 60 2.26 3.88 1.51
C ILE A 60 3.43 4.25 0.60
N ASP A 61 4.36 3.31 0.44
CA ASP A 61 5.48 3.37 -0.49
C ASP A 61 5.32 2.30 -1.58
N SER A 62 6.08 2.41 -2.66
CA SER A 62 6.19 1.35 -3.67
C SER A 62 7.64 1.06 -4.01
N MET A 63 7.93 -0.18 -4.36
CA MET A 63 9.22 -0.59 -4.93
C MET A 63 9.04 -1.56 -6.08
N ALA A 64 10.02 -1.55 -7.00
CA ALA A 64 10.08 -2.55 -8.05
C ALA A 64 10.38 -3.94 -7.46
N ALA A 65 9.76 -4.98 -8.02
CA ALA A 65 10.16 -6.34 -7.73
C ALA A 65 11.64 -6.56 -8.14
N PRO A 66 12.43 -7.37 -7.40
CA PRO A 66 13.76 -7.74 -7.84
C PRO A 66 13.70 -8.43 -9.21
N ALA A 67 14.56 -8.05 -10.15
CA ALA A 67 14.73 -8.80 -11.39
C ALA A 67 15.35 -10.18 -11.05
N GLU A 68 14.78 -11.26 -11.61
CA GLU A 68 15.34 -12.62 -11.54
C GLU A 68 16.72 -12.75 -12.21
#